data_AF-A0A5J5FWU6-F1
#
_entry.id   AF-A0A5J5FWU6-F1
#
_cell.length_a   1.000
_cell.length_b   1.000
_cell.length_c   1.000
_cell.angle_alpha   90.00
_cell.angle_beta   90.00
_cell.angle_gamma   90.00
#
_symmetry.space_group_name_H-M   'P 1'
#
loop_
_entity.id
_entity.type
_entity.pdbx_description
1 polymer ?
#
loop_
_entity_poly.entity_id
_entity_poly.type
_entity_poly.pdbx_seq_one_letter_code
_entity_poly.pdbx_strand_id
1 'polypeptide(L)'
;MDMNRVKWWIGALTAVVGLTAAGSGALAAPAAATQKAAATAAAKANPAMVNNLTSSTLIPLVLYAREIYFYTNRGGSLAQLETFTHNGQEFRYLSRDLGTRQQLLHYVKKAYTHNAAAFYVQTQFLENQGRMAQVNADIGNLLEFHKAQATMLSKDTTKAVFELKVPYPNNTQNPETLIVKLKKVSGYWRIDMSPDTLF
;
A
#
# COMPACT_ATOMS: atom_id res chain seq x y z
N MET A 1 -4.69 -27.48 49.55
CA MET A 1 -5.39 -28.04 48.37
C MET A 1 -4.35 -28.20 47.27
N ASP A 2 -3.67 -29.34 47.30
CA ASP A 2 -2.92 -29.88 46.18
C ASP A 2 -3.88 -30.22 45.03
N MET A 3 -3.48 -29.97 43.78
CA MET A 3 -3.15 -31.04 42.82
C MET A 3 -2.72 -30.47 41.45
N ASN A 4 -1.51 -30.85 41.03
CA ASN A 4 -1.08 -31.35 39.71
C ASN A 4 -1.36 -30.53 38.44
N ARG A 5 -0.34 -30.02 37.73
CA ARG A 5 0.58 -30.72 36.75
C ARG A 5 -0.21 -31.49 35.67
N VAL A 6 0.12 -31.38 34.37
CA VAL A 6 1.18 -32.19 33.70
C VAL A 6 1.27 -31.87 32.18
N LYS A 7 2.52 -31.70 31.70
CA LYS A 7 3.19 -32.03 30.38
C LYS A 7 2.49 -31.75 29.04
N TRP A 8 3.06 -30.98 28.10
CA TRP A 8 4.22 -31.25 27.19
C TRP A 8 4.25 -32.63 26.52
N TRP A 9 3.98 -32.67 25.20
CA TRP A 9 4.42 -33.74 24.31
C TRP A 9 5.05 -33.15 23.06
N ILE A 10 6.38 -33.25 23.01
CA ILE A 10 7.19 -33.25 21.79
C ILE A 10 7.08 -34.67 21.23
N GLY A 11 6.43 -34.82 20.08
CA GLY A 11 6.40 -36.07 19.32
C GLY A 11 7.45 -36.02 18.22
N ALA A 12 8.64 -36.56 18.49
CA ALA A 12 9.60 -36.93 17.47
C ALA A 12 9.10 -38.22 16.78
N LEU A 13 8.88 -38.17 15.46
CA LEU A 13 8.63 -39.37 14.67
C LEU A 13 9.89 -39.66 13.83
N THR A 14 10.78 -40.47 14.39
CA THR A 14 11.79 -41.21 13.65
C THR A 14 11.14 -42.44 13.03
N ALA A 15 11.20 -42.56 11.71
CA ALA A 15 10.99 -43.82 11.01
C ALA A 15 12.22 -44.12 10.15
N VAL A 16 12.94 -45.17 10.52
CA VAL A 16 13.97 -45.84 9.73
C VAL A 16 13.39 -47.20 9.31
N VAL A 17 13.91 -47.70 8.18
CA VAL A 17 13.85 -49.07 7.63
C VAL A 17 12.90 -49.25 6.44
N GLY A 18 13.52 -49.61 5.30
CA GLY A 18 12.84 -50.17 4.14
C GLY A 18 13.65 -50.03 2.84
N LEU A 19 14.88 -50.57 2.79
CA LEU A 19 15.67 -50.68 1.56
C LEU A 19 15.47 -52.10 0.99
N THR A 20 14.78 -52.22 -0.16
CA THR A 20 15.08 -53.13 -1.29
C THR A 20 13.95 -53.12 -2.33
N ALA A 21 14.27 -52.78 -3.58
CA ALA A 21 13.95 -53.55 -4.79
C ALA A 21 14.24 -52.72 -6.04
N ALA A 22 14.99 -53.34 -6.96
CA ALA A 22 15.42 -52.82 -8.24
C ALA A 22 14.26 -52.71 -9.25
N GLY A 23 14.34 -51.76 -10.18
CA GLY A 23 13.41 -51.67 -11.30
C GLY A 23 13.45 -50.34 -12.05
N SER A 24 14.43 -50.21 -12.94
CA SER A 24 14.43 -49.45 -14.20
C SER A 24 13.50 -48.23 -14.38
N GLY A 25 14.11 -47.06 -14.53
CA GLY A 25 13.56 -45.98 -15.36
C GLY A 25 13.54 -44.59 -14.75
N ALA A 26 14.03 -43.62 -15.53
CA ALA A 26 13.77 -42.18 -15.49
C ALA A 26 14.50 -41.31 -14.45
N LEU A 27 15.50 -40.58 -14.98
CA LEU A 27 15.80 -39.15 -14.79
C LEU A 27 15.79 -38.58 -13.36
N ALA A 28 16.99 -38.34 -12.83
CA ALA A 28 17.23 -37.50 -11.67
C ALA A 28 16.94 -36.02 -11.98
N ALA A 29 16.12 -35.37 -11.16
CA ALA A 29 16.03 -33.91 -11.04
C ALA A 29 16.32 -33.52 -9.59
N PRO A 30 17.13 -32.47 -9.32
CA PRO A 30 17.45 -32.06 -7.96
C PRO A 30 16.27 -31.35 -7.30
N ALA A 31 16.01 -31.71 -6.05
CA ALA A 31 15.07 -31.05 -5.16
C ALA A 31 15.51 -29.61 -4.84
N ALA A 32 14.88 -28.64 -5.50
CA ALA A 32 14.96 -27.21 -5.15
C ALA A 32 13.56 -26.60 -5.20
N ALA A 33 12.65 -27.09 -4.36
CA ALA A 33 11.27 -26.61 -4.31
C ALA A 33 10.75 -26.51 -2.87
N THR A 34 11.44 -25.75 -2.01
CA THR A 34 10.88 -25.43 -0.69
C THR A 34 11.14 -24.00 -0.21
N GLN A 35 11.89 -23.18 -0.96
CA GLN A 35 12.07 -21.75 -0.62
C GLN A 35 11.22 -20.80 -1.48
N LYS A 36 10.68 -21.26 -2.61
CA LYS A 36 9.88 -20.40 -3.51
C LYS A 36 8.44 -20.18 -3.02
N ALA A 37 7.92 -21.06 -2.16
CA ALA A 37 6.55 -20.97 -1.63
C ALA A 37 6.38 -19.93 -0.51
N ALA A 38 7.43 -19.64 0.27
CA ALA A 38 7.39 -18.58 1.28
C ALA A 38 7.44 -17.18 0.64
N ALA A 39 8.04 -17.04 -0.53
CA ALA A 39 8.10 -15.79 -1.29
C ALA A 39 6.79 -15.47 -2.03
N THR A 40 5.99 -16.48 -2.39
CA THR A 40 4.68 -16.29 -3.05
C THR A 40 3.52 -16.09 -2.08
N ALA A 41 3.64 -16.44 -0.81
CA ALA A 41 2.62 -16.16 0.21
C ALA A 41 2.56 -14.67 0.60
N ALA A 42 3.64 -13.90 0.39
CA ALA A 42 3.66 -12.46 0.60
C ALA A 42 2.90 -11.67 -0.50
N ALA A 43 2.50 -12.31 -1.59
CA ALA A 43 1.91 -11.68 -2.78
C ALA A 43 0.39 -11.50 -2.73
N LYS A 44 -0.27 -11.65 -1.56
CA LYS A 44 -1.71 -11.37 -1.44
C LYS A 44 -2.12 -10.76 -0.09
N ALA A 45 -1.22 -10.03 0.55
CA ALA A 45 -1.63 -9.14 1.62
C ALA A 45 -2.36 -7.95 0.99
N ASN A 46 -3.62 -7.73 1.35
CA ASN A 46 -4.34 -6.52 0.96
C ASN A 46 -3.52 -5.30 1.46
N PRO A 47 -3.03 -4.42 0.59
CA PRO A 47 -2.19 -3.29 1.00
C PRO A 47 -2.93 -2.32 1.93
N ALA A 48 -4.27 -2.34 1.97
CA ALA A 48 -5.07 -1.64 2.97
C ALA A 48 -5.03 -2.30 4.37
N MET A 49 -4.43 -3.47 4.54
CA MET A 49 -4.47 -4.28 5.77
C MET A 49 -3.07 -4.62 6.30
N VAL A 50 -2.09 -3.73 6.12
CA VAL A 50 -0.76 -3.90 6.68
C VAL A 50 -0.81 -3.74 8.21
N ASN A 51 -0.69 -4.85 8.95
CA ASN A 51 -0.61 -4.83 10.42
C ASN A 51 0.84 -4.91 10.94
N ASN A 52 1.72 -5.59 10.20
CA ASN A 52 3.15 -5.68 10.46
C ASN A 52 3.94 -4.84 9.43
N LEU A 53 4.51 -3.73 9.89
CA LEU A 53 5.23 -2.78 9.03
C LEU A 53 6.72 -3.11 8.93
N THR A 54 7.17 -3.36 7.71
CA THR A 54 8.57 -3.61 7.32
C THR A 54 8.84 -2.84 6.01
N SER A 55 10.10 -2.75 5.58
CA SER A 55 10.42 -2.18 4.26
C SER A 55 9.71 -2.92 3.12
N SER A 56 9.53 -4.24 3.24
CA SER A 56 8.81 -5.04 2.23
C SER A 56 7.30 -4.81 2.19
N THR A 57 6.66 -4.46 3.31
CA THR A 57 5.22 -4.15 3.33
C THR A 57 4.92 -2.67 3.10
N LEU A 58 5.90 -1.78 3.29
CA LEU A 58 5.76 -0.36 3.05
C LEU A 58 5.58 -0.02 1.57
N ILE A 59 6.44 -0.55 0.69
CA ILE A 59 6.37 -0.21 -0.75
C ILE A 59 4.99 -0.55 -1.35
N PRO A 60 4.40 -1.74 -1.11
CA PRO A 60 3.04 -2.04 -1.54
C PRO A 60 1.98 -1.07 -0.98
N LEU A 61 2.11 -0.65 0.29
CA LEU A 61 1.20 0.34 0.89
C LEU A 61 1.33 1.72 0.21
N VAL A 62 2.54 2.16 -0.09
CA VAL A 62 2.81 3.42 -0.81
C VAL A 62 2.28 3.35 -2.24
N LEU A 63 2.46 2.23 -2.94
CA LEU A 63 1.89 2.04 -4.28
C LEU A 63 0.35 2.08 -4.25
N TYR A 64 -0.27 1.45 -3.26
CA TYR A 64 -1.71 1.53 -3.08
C TYR A 64 -2.20 2.95 -2.76
N ALA A 65 -1.44 3.69 -1.94
CA ALA A 65 -1.70 5.08 -1.64
C ALA A 65 -1.57 5.98 -2.89
N ARG A 66 -0.62 5.65 -3.78
CA ARG A 66 -0.42 6.29 -5.10
C ARG A 66 -1.62 6.06 -6.00
N GLU A 67 -2.12 4.82 -6.09
CA GLU A 67 -3.33 4.51 -6.86
C GLU A 67 -4.53 5.34 -6.40
N ILE A 68 -4.73 5.46 -5.09
CA ILE A 68 -5.78 6.32 -4.52
C ILE A 68 -5.59 7.78 -4.93
N TYR A 69 -4.37 8.31 -4.81
CA TYR A 69 -4.04 9.68 -5.21
C TYR A 69 -4.39 9.93 -6.68
N PHE A 70 -3.86 9.12 -7.61
CA PHE A 70 -4.13 9.30 -9.03
C PHE A 70 -5.60 9.07 -9.39
N TYR A 71 -6.28 8.13 -8.75
CA TYR A 71 -7.71 7.92 -8.97
C TYR A 71 -8.52 9.16 -8.56
N THR A 72 -8.22 9.75 -7.40
CA THR A 72 -8.92 10.99 -6.98
C THR A 72 -8.60 12.17 -7.89
N ASN A 73 -7.33 12.37 -8.25
CA ASN A 73 -6.91 13.50 -9.08
C ASN A 73 -7.33 13.41 -10.53
N ARG A 74 -7.55 12.23 -11.09
CA ARG A 74 -8.16 12.11 -12.43
C ARG A 74 -9.68 12.30 -12.43
N GLY A 75 -10.28 12.51 -11.26
CA GLY A 75 -11.74 12.68 -11.13
C GLY A 75 -12.49 11.37 -10.91
N GLY A 76 -11.78 10.29 -10.60
CA GLY A 76 -12.32 8.94 -10.43
C GLY A 76 -12.52 8.20 -11.75
N SER A 77 -13.75 7.78 -12.03
CA SER A 77 -14.12 7.11 -13.28
C SER A 77 -14.28 8.12 -14.42
N LEU A 78 -13.63 7.86 -15.55
CA LEU A 78 -13.60 8.77 -16.71
C LEU A 78 -14.83 8.66 -17.63
N ALA A 79 -15.88 7.95 -17.21
CA ALA A 79 -17.02 7.67 -18.07
C ALA A 79 -17.84 8.93 -18.45
N GLN A 80 -17.87 9.95 -17.58
CA GLN A 80 -18.62 11.19 -17.79
C GLN A 80 -17.87 12.35 -17.14
N LEU A 81 -17.15 13.13 -17.95
CA LEU A 81 -16.48 14.35 -17.50
C LEU A 81 -17.46 15.51 -17.65
N GLU A 82 -17.78 16.18 -16.55
CA GLU A 82 -18.59 17.39 -16.53
C GLU A 82 -17.75 18.51 -15.94
N THR A 83 -17.65 19.64 -16.65
CA THR A 83 -16.82 20.78 -16.26
C THR A 83 -17.66 22.03 -16.00
N PHE A 84 -17.09 22.97 -15.25
CA PHE A 84 -17.64 24.31 -15.05
C PHE A 84 -16.52 25.32 -14.80
N THR A 85 -16.80 26.60 -15.00
CA THR A 85 -15.84 27.67 -14.69
C THR A 85 -16.15 28.29 -13.32
N HIS A 86 -15.14 28.45 -12.49
CA HIS A 86 -15.22 29.15 -11.21
C HIS A 86 -13.97 29.99 -11.01
N ASN A 87 -14.14 31.28 -10.72
CA ASN A 87 -13.05 32.26 -10.56
C ASN A 87 -12.02 32.25 -11.71
N GLY A 88 -12.48 32.07 -12.95
CA GLY A 88 -11.63 32.04 -14.13
C GLY A 88 -10.81 30.76 -14.33
N GLN A 89 -11.03 29.73 -13.50
CA GLN A 89 -10.42 28.41 -13.68
C GLN A 89 -11.50 27.39 -14.07
N GLU A 90 -11.13 26.46 -14.95
CA GLU A 90 -11.97 25.32 -15.29
C GLU A 90 -11.83 24.23 -14.22
N PHE A 91 -12.97 23.80 -13.69
CA PHE A 91 -13.10 22.69 -12.76
C PHE A 91 -13.80 21.53 -13.44
N ARG A 92 -13.53 20.31 -12.99
CA ARG A 92 -14.25 19.09 -13.34
C ARG A 92 -14.87 18.47 -12.10
N TYR A 93 -16.11 18.00 -12.21
CA TYR A 93 -16.75 17.23 -11.14
C TYR A 93 -16.11 15.85 -11.02
N LEU A 94 -16.07 15.33 -9.79
CA LEU A 94 -15.66 13.95 -9.56
C LEU A 94 -16.78 12.97 -9.93
N SER A 95 -16.40 11.74 -10.26
CA SER A 95 -17.32 10.66 -10.54
C SER A 95 -18.19 10.31 -9.32
N ARG A 96 -19.32 9.65 -9.56
CA ARG A 96 -20.36 9.35 -8.55
C ARG A 96 -19.86 8.65 -7.28
N ASP A 97 -18.83 7.82 -7.39
CA ASP A 97 -18.21 7.11 -6.27
C ASP A 97 -17.32 8.01 -5.38
N LEU A 98 -16.97 9.21 -5.85
CA LEU A 98 -16.24 10.25 -5.13
C LEU A 98 -17.04 11.56 -5.00
N GLY A 99 -18.28 11.57 -5.48
CA GLY A 99 -19.02 12.78 -5.83
C GLY A 99 -19.38 13.68 -4.64
N THR A 100 -19.33 13.17 -3.41
CA THR A 100 -19.56 13.96 -2.18
C THR A 100 -18.32 13.98 -1.30
N ARG A 101 -18.20 14.99 -0.44
CA ARG A 101 -17.10 15.11 0.53
C ARG A 101 -16.90 13.83 1.35
N GLN A 102 -17.99 13.22 1.81
CA GLN A 102 -17.96 11.99 2.59
C GLN A 102 -17.44 10.81 1.77
N GLN A 103 -17.91 10.64 0.53
CA GLN A 103 -17.46 9.56 -0.35
C GLN A 103 -15.97 9.68 -0.67
N LEU A 104 -15.52 10.89 -1.05
CA LEU A 104 -14.12 11.16 -1.33
C LEU A 104 -13.24 10.92 -0.09
N LEU A 105 -13.62 11.47 1.06
CA LEU A 105 -12.90 11.26 2.32
C LEU A 105 -12.81 9.77 2.67
N HIS A 106 -13.90 9.03 2.55
CA HIS A 106 -13.93 7.59 2.80
C HIS A 106 -13.00 6.84 1.84
N TYR A 107 -12.98 7.22 0.56
CA TYR A 107 -12.10 6.62 -0.44
C TYR A 107 -10.62 6.86 -0.10
N VAL A 108 -10.23 8.09 0.24
CA VAL A 108 -8.83 8.42 0.59
C VAL A 108 -8.39 7.70 1.87
N LYS A 109 -9.26 7.56 2.87
CA LYS A 109 -8.96 6.86 4.14
C LYS A 109 -8.61 5.37 4.00
N LYS A 110 -8.75 4.78 2.81
CA LYS A 110 -8.30 3.40 2.54
C LYS A 110 -6.79 3.21 2.77
N ALA A 111 -5.97 4.23 2.48
CA ALA A 111 -4.52 4.19 2.72
C ALA A 111 -4.00 5.26 3.70
N TYR A 112 -4.77 6.31 3.93
CA TYR A 112 -4.32 7.47 4.72
C TYR A 112 -5.03 7.56 6.09
N THR A 113 -4.42 8.26 7.05
CA THR A 113 -5.09 8.60 8.31
C THR A 113 -6.24 9.57 8.07
N HIS A 114 -7.16 9.68 9.03
CA HIS A 114 -8.31 10.58 8.91
C HIS A 114 -7.87 12.04 8.70
N ASN A 115 -6.89 12.52 9.48
CA ASN A 115 -6.45 13.92 9.40
C ASN A 115 -5.76 14.21 8.07
N ALA A 116 -4.89 13.30 7.61
CA ALA A 116 -4.25 13.42 6.30
C ALA A 116 -5.28 13.45 5.17
N ALA A 117 -6.26 12.54 5.19
CA ALA A 117 -7.31 12.48 4.19
C ALA A 117 -8.24 13.71 4.23
N ALA A 118 -8.61 14.19 5.43
CA ALA A 118 -9.45 15.37 5.59
C ALA A 118 -8.77 16.64 5.09
N PHE A 119 -7.49 16.82 5.43
CA PHE A 119 -6.69 17.93 4.94
C PHE A 119 -6.63 17.95 3.41
N TYR A 120 -6.26 16.82 2.80
CA TYR A 120 -6.23 16.66 1.35
C TYR A 120 -7.55 17.00 0.66
N VAL A 121 -8.67 16.45 1.18
CA VAL A 121 -10.01 16.72 0.62
C VAL A 121 -10.38 18.19 0.75
N GLN A 122 -9.94 18.85 1.82
CA GLN A 122 -10.23 20.26 2.06
C GLN A 122 -9.40 21.19 1.18
N THR A 123 -8.15 20.85 0.88
CA THR A 123 -7.22 21.73 0.16
C THR A 123 -7.21 21.52 -1.33
N GLN A 124 -7.45 20.29 -1.80
CA GLN A 124 -7.33 19.93 -3.22
C GLN A 124 -8.65 19.94 -3.98
N PHE A 125 -9.79 20.02 -3.29
CA PHE A 125 -11.11 19.90 -3.91
C PHE A 125 -12.05 21.02 -3.48
N LEU A 126 -12.88 21.43 -4.44
CA LEU A 126 -13.97 22.38 -4.26
C LEU A 126 -15.28 21.62 -4.08
N GLU A 127 -16.14 22.09 -3.18
CA GLU A 127 -17.52 21.63 -3.11
C GLU A 127 -18.42 22.64 -3.82
N ASN A 128 -19.13 22.19 -4.86
CA ASN A 128 -20.05 23.01 -5.63
C ASN A 128 -21.39 22.28 -5.73
N GLN A 129 -22.47 22.90 -5.21
CA GLN A 129 -23.82 22.32 -5.22
C GLN A 129 -23.89 20.91 -4.61
N GLY A 130 -23.11 20.66 -3.54
CA GLY A 130 -23.03 19.35 -2.87
C GLY A 130 -22.21 18.29 -3.62
N ARG A 131 -21.61 18.66 -4.76
CA ARG A 131 -20.71 17.80 -5.54
C ARG A 131 -19.26 18.23 -5.36
N MET A 132 -18.36 17.27 -5.23
CA MET A 132 -16.92 17.53 -5.23
C MET A 132 -16.44 17.77 -6.66
N ALA A 133 -15.53 18.73 -6.78
CA ALA A 133 -14.87 19.10 -8.01
C ALA A 133 -13.39 19.41 -7.73
N GLN A 134 -12.60 19.43 -8.79
CA GLN A 134 -11.18 19.78 -8.76
C GLN A 134 -10.82 20.58 -10.01
N VAL A 135 -9.70 21.28 -9.97
CA VAL A 135 -9.18 21.95 -11.16
C VAL A 135 -8.97 20.93 -12.28
N ASN A 136 -9.39 21.28 -13.51
CA ASN A 136 -9.16 20.43 -14.66
C ASN A 136 -7.70 20.57 -15.13
N ALA A 137 -6.82 19.79 -14.51
CA ALA A 137 -5.39 19.77 -14.80
C ALA A 137 -4.85 18.34 -14.90
N ASP A 138 -3.72 18.22 -15.59
CA ASP A 138 -2.89 17.02 -15.60
C ASP A 138 -1.92 17.07 -14.43
N ILE A 139 -1.78 15.94 -13.73
CA ILE A 139 -0.86 15.80 -12.60
C ILE A 139 -0.09 14.50 -12.69
N GLY A 140 1.12 14.50 -12.13
CA GLY A 140 1.93 13.31 -11.99
C GLY A 140 3.42 13.59 -12.03
N ASN A 141 4.19 12.54 -11.72
CA ASN A 141 5.64 12.55 -11.77
C ASN A 141 6.13 11.25 -12.43
N LEU A 142 7.35 11.29 -12.96
CA LEU A 142 7.98 10.15 -13.62
C LEU A 142 8.60 9.15 -12.64
N LEU A 143 8.51 9.39 -11.33
CA LEU A 143 9.19 8.57 -10.32
C LEU A 143 8.70 7.12 -10.33
N GLU A 144 9.65 6.19 -10.28
CA GLU A 144 9.39 4.76 -10.29
C GLU A 144 9.23 4.21 -8.87
N PHE A 145 8.13 4.55 -8.21
CA PHE A 145 7.84 4.10 -6.82
C PHE A 145 7.93 2.58 -6.62
N HIS A 146 7.71 1.79 -7.67
CA HIS A 146 7.82 0.32 -7.62
C HIS A 146 9.27 -0.18 -7.51
N LYS A 147 10.26 0.66 -7.83
CA LYS A 147 11.70 0.40 -7.67
C LYS A 147 12.29 1.15 -6.47
N ALA A 148 11.46 1.76 -5.64
CA ALA A 148 11.92 2.53 -4.50
C ALA A 148 12.58 1.64 -3.45
N GLN A 149 13.62 2.18 -2.80
CA GLN A 149 14.28 1.55 -1.67
C GLN A 149 13.79 2.21 -0.38
N ALA A 150 13.42 1.40 0.62
CA ALA A 150 12.86 1.88 1.88
C ALA A 150 13.78 1.58 3.06
N THR A 151 14.19 2.65 3.75
CA THR A 151 14.99 2.60 4.98
C THR A 151 14.13 3.04 6.15
N MET A 152 14.01 2.21 7.20
CA MET A 152 13.28 2.58 8.42
C MET A 152 14.15 3.53 9.24
N LEU A 153 13.65 4.75 9.50
CA LEU A 153 14.34 5.73 10.33
C LEU A 153 13.95 5.60 11.80
N SER A 154 12.66 5.38 12.07
CA SER A 154 12.14 5.15 13.41
C SER A 154 10.83 4.35 13.38
N LYS A 155 10.56 3.62 14.45
CA LYS A 155 9.30 2.89 14.63
C LYS A 155 9.02 2.65 16.11
N ASP A 156 7.80 2.96 16.51
CA ASP A 156 7.20 2.55 17.78
C ASP A 156 5.94 1.71 17.53
N THR A 157 5.13 1.47 18.57
CA THR A 157 3.91 0.65 18.50
C THR A 157 2.79 1.29 17.68
N THR A 158 2.82 2.62 17.50
CA THR A 158 1.76 3.44 16.91
C THR A 158 2.22 4.33 15.76
N LYS A 159 3.52 4.61 15.63
CA LYS A 159 4.10 5.51 14.62
C LYS A 159 5.33 4.88 13.99
N ALA A 160 5.59 5.25 12.74
CA ALA A 160 6.83 4.90 12.05
C ALA A 160 7.20 5.98 11.05
N VAL A 161 8.49 6.10 10.78
CA VAL A 161 9.05 7.01 9.77
C VAL A 161 10.02 6.23 8.92
N PHE A 162 9.85 6.35 7.60
CA PHE A 162 10.73 5.76 6.61
C PHE A 162 11.26 6.82 5.66
N GLU A 163 12.47 6.59 5.20
CA GLU A 163 13.02 7.24 4.02
C GLU A 163 12.80 6.34 2.81
N LEU A 164 12.29 6.92 1.72
CA LEU A 164 12.15 6.28 0.43
C LEU A 164 13.08 6.96 -0.56
N LYS A 165 13.96 6.17 -1.18
CA LYS A 165 14.77 6.61 -2.31
C LYS A 165 14.12 6.10 -3.60
N VAL A 166 13.57 7.00 -4.40
CA VAL A 166 12.77 6.69 -5.59
C VAL A 166 13.52 7.09 -6.86
N PRO A 167 13.84 6.14 -7.76
CA PRO A 167 14.59 6.46 -8.97
C PRO A 167 13.69 7.07 -10.06
N TYR A 168 14.32 7.79 -10.99
CA TYR A 168 13.74 8.14 -12.27
C TYR A 168 13.94 7.01 -13.30
N PRO A 169 13.08 6.92 -14.32
CA PRO A 169 13.22 5.93 -15.38
C PRO A 169 14.60 6.03 -16.03
N ASN A 170 15.23 4.88 -16.30
CA ASN A 170 16.55 4.77 -16.92
C ASN A 170 17.67 5.53 -16.20
N ASN A 171 17.50 5.88 -14.91
CA ASN A 171 18.45 6.68 -14.14
C ASN A 171 18.81 8.00 -14.84
N THR A 172 17.85 8.61 -15.53
CA THR A 172 18.05 9.91 -16.21
C THR A 172 18.43 11.03 -15.23
N GLN A 173 18.08 10.88 -13.95
CA GLN A 173 18.34 11.82 -12.88
C GLN A 173 18.68 11.08 -11.58
N ASN A 174 19.28 11.82 -10.63
CA ASN A 174 19.51 11.31 -9.28
C ASN A 174 18.17 10.92 -8.62
N PRO A 175 18.12 9.81 -7.85
CA PRO A 175 16.91 9.42 -7.15
C PRO A 175 16.42 10.49 -6.18
N GLU A 176 15.10 10.66 -6.12
CA GLU A 176 14.46 11.55 -5.17
C GLU A 176 14.34 10.87 -3.79
N THR A 177 14.51 11.64 -2.72
CA THR A 177 14.44 11.13 -1.35
C THR A 177 13.21 11.70 -0.66
N LEU A 178 12.30 10.83 -0.22
CA LEU A 178 11.01 11.17 0.37
C LEU A 178 10.90 10.62 1.79
N ILE A 179 10.36 11.41 2.71
CA ILE A 179 10.08 10.96 4.08
C ILE A 179 8.62 10.56 4.20
N VAL A 180 8.35 9.29 4.50
CA VAL A 180 7.01 8.76 4.70
C VAL A 180 6.74 8.55 6.18
N LYS A 181 5.74 9.28 6.69
CA LYS A 181 5.25 9.16 8.07
C LYS A 181 4.03 8.25 8.10
N LEU A 182 4.01 7.32 9.05
CA LEU A 182 2.91 6.36 9.21
C LEU A 182 2.38 6.37 10.63
N LYS A 183 1.10 6.04 10.76
CA LYS A 183 0.42 5.82 12.03
C LYS A 183 -0.42 4.55 11.99
N LYS A 184 -0.48 3.85 13.12
CA LYS A 184 -1.34 2.69 13.30
C LYS A 184 -2.75 3.13 13.70
N VAL A 185 -3.74 2.75 12.90
CA VAL A 185 -5.16 3.09 13.07
C VAL A 185 -5.97 1.80 13.01
N SER A 186 -6.70 1.48 14.09
CA SER A 186 -7.52 0.27 14.19
C SER A 186 -6.77 -1.03 13.83
N GLY A 187 -5.52 -1.14 14.26
CA GLY A 187 -4.67 -2.31 14.02
C GLY A 187 -3.88 -2.31 12.71
N TYR A 188 -4.14 -1.38 11.79
CA TYR A 188 -3.47 -1.29 10.48
C TYR A 188 -2.66 -0.01 10.33
N TRP A 189 -1.55 -0.09 9.60
CA TRP A 189 -0.72 1.06 9.27
C TRP A 189 -1.35 1.86 8.13
N ARG A 190 -1.27 3.19 8.26
CA ARG A 190 -1.78 4.18 7.32
C ARG A 190 -0.74 5.28 7.14
N ILE A 191 -0.72 5.88 5.96
CA ILE A 191 0.10 7.06 5.68
C ILE A 191 -0.46 8.26 6.44
N ASP A 192 0.38 8.90 7.25
CA ASP A 192 0.03 10.03 8.13
C ASP A 192 0.60 11.34 7.60
N MET A 193 0.38 11.57 6.31
CA MET A 193 0.72 12.80 5.59
C MET A 193 -0.22 12.94 4.40
N SER A 194 -0.40 14.17 3.93
CA SER A 194 -1.30 14.45 2.82
C SER A 194 -0.79 13.79 1.52
N PRO A 195 -1.67 13.20 0.67
CA PRO A 195 -1.30 12.57 -0.59
C PRO A 195 -0.49 13.48 -1.53
N ASP A 196 -0.84 14.75 -1.65
CA ASP A 196 -0.16 15.78 -2.48
C ASP A 196 1.24 16.17 -1.97
N THR A 197 1.57 15.85 -0.72
CA THR A 197 2.94 15.99 -0.21
C THR A 197 3.83 14.81 -0.63
N LEU A 198 3.22 13.68 -1.00
CA LEU A 198 3.94 12.45 -1.31
C LEU A 198 4.09 12.20 -2.82
N PHE A 199 3.19 12.74 -3.65
CA PHE A 199 3.12 12.49 -5.10
C PHE A 199 2.87 13.77 -5.90
#